data_AF-A0A7W6IH43-F1
#
_entry.id   AF-A0A7W6IH43-F1
#
_cell.length_a   1.000
_cell.length_b   1.000
_cell.length_c   1.000
_cell.angle_alpha   90.00
_cell.angle_beta   90.00
_cell.angle_gamma   90.00
#
_symmetry.space_group_name_H-M   'P 1'
#
loop_
_entity.id
_entity.type
_entity.pdbx_description
1 polymer ?
#
loop_
_entity_poly.entity_id
_entity_poly.type
_entity_poly.pdbx_seq_one_letter_code
_entity_poly.pdbx_strand_id
1 'polypeptide(L)'
;MIADLTMSLLVVLAGAVGMLLLLLTWFGGRTITPEIEDELDPILGARDPIAIYESHGPYISMPDHLTTSEQMVDWMTKELPKLTAEIANPRH
;
A
#
# COMPACT_ATOMS: atom_id res chain seq x y z
N MET A 1 -20.18 -46.81 -25.45
CA MET A 1 -20.73 -46.91 -24.07
C MET A 1 -19.66 -46.77 -23.00
N ILE A 2 -18.75 -47.73 -22.78
CA ILE A 2 -17.71 -47.60 -21.72
C ILE A 2 -16.75 -46.45 -22.00
N ALA A 3 -16.28 -46.31 -23.25
CA ALA A 3 -15.41 -45.21 -23.65
C ALA A 3 -16.04 -43.83 -23.42
N ASP A 4 -17.31 -43.67 -23.78
CA ASP A 4 -18.07 -42.42 -23.57
C ASP A 4 -18.22 -42.11 -22.07
N LEU A 5 -18.48 -43.13 -21.25
CA LEU A 5 -18.54 -43.00 -19.80
C LEU A 5 -17.19 -42.55 -19.22
N THR A 6 -16.09 -43.17 -19.67
CA THR A 6 -14.74 -42.81 -19.21
C THR A 6 -14.35 -41.41 -19.65
N MET A 7 -14.69 -40.99 -20.87
CA MET A 7 -14.43 -39.64 -21.36
C MET A 7 -15.23 -38.60 -20.57
N SER A 8 -16.51 -38.87 -20.32
CA SER A 8 -17.36 -38.00 -19.50
C SER A 8 -16.80 -37.86 -18.07
N LEU A 9 -16.37 -38.96 -17.46
CA LEU A 9 -15.74 -38.95 -16.13
C LEU A 9 -14.44 -38.12 -16.11
N LEU A 10 -13.58 -38.28 -17.13
CA LEU A 10 -12.34 -37.54 -17.24
C LEU A 10 -12.57 -36.02 -17.40
N VAL A 11 -13.57 -35.62 -18.19
CA VAL A 11 -13.92 -34.21 -18.38
C VAL A 11 -14.41 -33.58 -17.08
N VAL A 12 -15.28 -34.28 -16.34
CA VAL A 12 -15.77 -33.81 -15.04
C VAL A 12 -14.62 -33.69 -14.04
N LEU A 13 -13.73 -34.68 -13.99
CA LEU A 13 -12.58 -34.68 -13.09
C LEU A 13 -11.62 -33.51 -13.41
N ALA A 14 -11.31 -33.30 -14.70
CA ALA A 14 -10.45 -32.21 -15.14
C ALA A 14 -11.06 -30.84 -14.82
N GLY A 15 -12.37 -30.68 -15.02
CA GLY A 15 -13.09 -29.47 -14.66
C GLY A 15 -13.09 -29.19 -13.15
N ALA A 16 -13.32 -30.21 -12.33
CA ALA A 16 -13.29 -30.09 -10.87
C ALA A 16 -11.90 -29.71 -10.35
N VAL A 17 -10.85 -30.35 -10.88
CA VAL A 17 -9.45 -30.01 -10.53
C VAL A 17 -9.10 -28.60 -10.98
N GLY A 18 -9.49 -28.20 -12.20
CA GLY A 18 -9.29 -26.84 -12.69
C GLY A 18 -9.97 -25.79 -11.81
N MET A 19 -11.23 -26.03 -11.43
CA MET A 19 -11.97 -25.13 -10.53
C MET A 19 -11.32 -25.06 -9.14
N LEU A 20 -10.85 -26.18 -8.60
CA LEU A 20 -10.13 -26.22 -7.33
C LEU A 20 -8.84 -25.39 -7.38
N LEU A 21 -8.05 -25.53 -8.45
CA LEU A 21 -6.81 -24.76 -8.63
C LEU A 21 -7.09 -23.26 -8.80
N LEU A 22 -8.16 -22.89 -9.51
CA LEU A 22 -8.60 -21.49 -9.60
C LEU A 22 -8.99 -20.94 -8.24
N LEU A 23 -9.71 -21.71 -7.42
CA LEU A 23 -10.04 -21.32 -6.06
C LEU A 23 -8.78 -21.14 -5.21
N LEU A 24 -7.84 -22.08 -5.26
CA LEU A 24 -6.61 -22.02 -4.47
C LEU A 24 -5.70 -20.84 -4.88
N THR A 25 -5.59 -20.56 -6.17
CA THR A 25 -4.80 -19.42 -6.67
C THR A 25 -5.48 -18.08 -6.38
N TRP A 26 -6.81 -18.02 -6.44
CA TRP A 26 -7.57 -16.81 -6.10
C TRP A 26 -7.63 -16.52 -4.59
N PHE A 27 -7.76 -17.55 -3.75
CA PHE A 27 -7.75 -17.40 -2.29
C PHE A 27 -6.33 -17.26 -1.73
N GLY A 28 -5.34 -17.96 -2.30
CA GLY A 28 -3.95 -17.97 -1.81
C GLY A 28 -3.15 -16.68 -2.08
N GLY A 29 -3.65 -15.79 -2.95
CA GLY A 29 -3.05 -14.47 -3.19
C GLY A 29 -3.48 -13.38 -2.20
N ARG A 30 -4.51 -13.64 -1.38
CA ARG A 30 -4.82 -12.82 -0.21
C ARG A 30 -4.03 -13.38 0.95
N THR A 31 -2.76 -13.02 1.05
CA THR A 31 -2.15 -12.98 2.38
C THR A 31 -3.06 -12.08 3.20
N ILE A 32 -3.80 -12.66 4.15
CA ILE A 32 -4.37 -11.91 5.26
C ILE A 32 -3.14 -11.42 6.02
N THR A 33 -2.54 -10.32 5.55
CA THR A 33 -1.71 -9.50 6.39
C THR A 33 -2.59 -9.23 7.60
N PRO A 34 -2.23 -9.67 8.81
CA PRO A 34 -3.06 -9.44 9.98
C PRO A 34 -3.38 -7.96 9.98
N GLU A 35 -4.68 -7.68 9.93
CA GLU A 35 -5.27 -6.36 10.12
C GLU A 35 -4.85 -5.94 11.52
N ILE A 36 -3.65 -5.34 11.61
CA ILE A 36 -3.33 -4.45 12.69
C ILE A 36 -4.29 -3.30 12.42
N GLU A 37 -5.35 -3.23 13.22
CA GLU A 37 -6.24 -2.09 13.32
C GLU A 37 -5.35 -0.86 13.61
N ASP A 38 -4.79 -0.25 12.56
CA ASP A 38 -4.17 1.06 12.65
C ASP A 38 -5.27 2.05 12.25
N GLU A 39 -5.77 2.72 13.27
CA GLU A 39 -6.94 3.60 13.33
C GLU A 39 -6.77 4.88 12.51
N LEU A 40 -6.13 4.83 11.33
CA LEU A 40 -5.83 5.98 10.50
C LEU A 40 -5.75 5.56 9.02
N ASP A 41 -6.88 5.21 8.42
CA ASP A 41 -7.00 4.90 6.99
C ASP A 41 -6.98 6.21 6.16
N PRO A 42 -5.89 6.58 5.44
CA PRO A 42 -5.87 7.78 4.63
C PRO A 42 -6.18 7.41 3.17
N ILE A 43 -7.42 7.68 2.78
CA ILE A 43 -7.82 8.10 1.43
C ILE A 43 -7.62 7.05 0.33
N LEU A 44 -8.60 6.14 0.23
CA LEU A 44 -8.91 5.37 -0.99
C LEU A 44 -9.53 6.28 -2.08
N GLY A 45 -8.69 7.09 -2.73
CA GLY A 45 -8.97 7.80 -3.98
C GLY A 45 -8.17 7.20 -5.14
N ALA A 46 -8.79 7.06 -6.30
CA ALA A 46 -8.21 6.36 -7.44
C ALA A 46 -6.87 6.96 -7.89
N ARG A 47 -5.81 6.14 -7.86
CA ARG A 47 -4.52 6.34 -8.53
C ARG A 47 -3.88 7.72 -8.30
N ASP A 48 -3.07 7.81 -7.25
CA ASP A 48 -1.74 8.40 -7.43
C ASP A 48 -0.71 7.31 -7.11
N PRO A 49 0.18 6.96 -8.04
CA PRO A 49 1.25 6.03 -7.75
C PRO A 49 2.09 6.64 -6.63
N ILE A 50 1.97 6.02 -5.47
CA ILE A 50 2.94 5.88 -4.40
C ILE A 50 4.36 6.22 -4.90
N ALA A 51 4.67 7.52 -4.93
CA ALA A 51 5.95 7.97 -4.45
C ALA A 51 5.83 7.70 -2.95
N ILE A 52 6.24 6.49 -2.53
CA ILE A 52 6.67 6.29 -1.16
C ILE A 52 7.64 7.46 -0.97
N TYR A 53 7.28 8.41 -0.12
CA TYR A 53 8.28 9.26 0.51
C TYR A 53 9.12 8.29 1.33
N GLU A 54 10.01 7.59 0.62
CA GLU A 54 11.21 7.04 1.15
C GLU A 54 11.77 8.17 2.01
N SER A 55 11.81 7.94 3.30
CA SER A 55 12.30 8.87 4.34
C SER A 55 13.79 9.16 4.21
N HIS A 56 14.32 9.13 2.98
CA HIS A 56 15.61 9.65 2.54
C HIS A 56 15.64 11.18 2.49
N GLY A 57 14.58 11.85 2.96
CA GLY A 57 14.64 13.27 3.27
C GLY A 57 15.54 13.53 4.49
N PRO A 58 16.32 14.61 4.51
CA PRO A 58 17.06 15.05 5.70
C PRO A 58 16.11 15.14 6.90
N TYR A 59 16.50 14.58 8.05
CA TYR A 59 15.72 14.72 9.27
C TYR A 59 15.71 16.18 9.72
N ILE A 60 14.55 16.83 9.63
CA ILE A 60 14.32 18.19 10.13
C ILE A 60 13.75 18.07 11.54
N SER A 61 14.55 18.40 12.55
CA SER A 61 14.11 18.40 13.95
C SER A 61 13.02 19.46 14.18
N MET A 62 11.99 19.09 14.93
CA MET A 62 10.92 20.01 15.30
C MET A 62 11.43 21.07 16.30
N PRO A 63 11.15 22.37 16.08
CA PRO A 63 11.58 23.42 17.01
C PRO A 63 10.88 23.34 18.37
N ASP A 64 11.65 23.55 19.44
CA ASP A 64 11.17 23.47 20.84
C ASP A 64 10.08 24.50 21.21
N HIS A 65 9.93 25.57 20.42
CA HIS A 65 9.00 26.66 20.70
C HIS A 65 7.58 26.42 20.15
N LEU A 66 7.35 25.32 19.41
CA LEU A 66 6.05 24.97 18.84
C LEU A 66 5.16 24.28 19.88
N THR A 67 4.62 25.07 20.80
CA THR A 67 3.84 24.58 21.94
C THR A 67 2.34 24.49 21.66
N THR A 68 1.86 25.21 20.64
CA THR A 68 0.43 25.22 20.26
C THR A 68 0.20 24.69 18.84
N SER A 69 -1.00 24.20 18.59
CA SER A 69 -1.41 23.70 17.26
C SER A 69 -1.28 24.79 16.18
N GLU A 70 -1.66 26.03 16.50
CA GLU A 70 -1.53 27.15 15.56
C GLU A 70 -0.07 27.44 15.20
N GLN A 71 0.84 27.39 16.17
CA GLN A 71 2.29 27.55 15.93
C GLN A 71 2.83 26.40 15.07
N MET A 72 2.37 25.18 15.32
CA MET A 72 2.76 24.00 14.53
C MET A 72 2.32 24.14 13.07
N VAL A 73 1.08 24.55 12.83
CA VAL A 73 0.56 24.78 11.47
C VAL A 73 1.29 25.93 10.79
N ASP A 74 1.53 27.04 11.49
CA ASP A 74 2.27 28.18 10.97
C ASP A 74 3.69 27.78 10.52
N TRP A 75 4.38 27.01 11.37
CA TRP A 75 5.71 26.51 11.07
C TRP A 75 5.73 25.50 9.91
N MET A 76 4.81 24.54 9.88
CA MET A 76 4.71 23.56 8.80
C MET A 76 4.41 24.20 7.44
N THR A 77 3.67 25.30 7.42
CA THR A 77 3.25 25.95 6.17
C THR A 77 4.24 27.01 5.68
N LYS A 78 4.94 27.69 6.58
CA LYS A 78 5.84 28.80 6.23
C LYS A 78 7.32 28.44 6.26
N GLU A 79 7.75 27.66 7.25
CA GLU A 79 9.16 27.44 7.53
C GLU A 79 9.65 26.09 6.99
N LEU A 80 8.87 25.02 7.18
CA LEU A 80 9.24 23.68 6.70
C LEU A 80 9.50 23.62 5.18
N PRO A 81 8.71 24.26 4.30
CA PRO A 81 8.99 24.24 2.86
C PRO A 81 10.30 24.95 2.49
N LYS A 82 10.70 25.99 3.24
CA LYS A 82 11.97 26.70 3.02
C LYS A 82 13.16 25.81 3.35
N LEU A 83 13.08 25.09 4.48
CA LEU A 83 14.12 24.15 4.92
C LEU A 83 14.27 23.01 3.91
N THR A 84 13.16 22.43 3.44
CA THR A 84 13.20 21.37 2.43
C THR A 84 13.78 21.85 1.10
N ALA A 85 13.47 23.10 0.68
CA ALA A 85 14.00 23.68 -0.55
C ALA A 85 15.50 23.99 -0.48
N GLU A 86 15.99 24.43 0.68
CA GLU A 86 17.41 24.68 0.92
C GLU A 86 18.23 23.39 0.91
N ILE A 87 17.68 22.29 1.43
CA ILE A 87 18.38 21.00 1.43
C ILE A 87 18.34 20.34 0.04
N ALA A 88 17.28 20.56 -0.74
CA ALA A 88 17.18 20.07 -2.12
C ALA A 88 18.11 20.81 -3.10
N ASN A 89 18.55 22.02 -2.77
CA ASN A 89 19.47 22.81 -3.58
C ASN A 89 20.56 23.43 -2.69
N PRO A 90 21.57 22.65 -2.27
CA PRO A 90 22.69 23.19 -1.52
C PRO A 90 23.43 24.15 -2.45
N ARG A 91 23.24 25.46 -2.26
CA ARG A 91 24.05 26.47 -2.95
C ARG A 91 25.45 26.43 -2.34
N HIS A 92 26.30 25.55 -2.85
CA HIS A 92 27.76 25.65 -2.79
C HIS A 92 28.40 24.89 -3.94
#